data_AF-A0A6V7KE73-F1
#
_entry.id   AF-A0A6V7KE73-F1
#
_cell.length_a   1.000
_cell.length_b   1.000
_cell.length_c   1.000
_cell.angle_alpha   90.00
_cell.angle_beta   90.00
_cell.angle_gamma   90.00
#
_symmetry.space_group_name_H-M   'P 1'
#
loop_
_entity.id
_entity.type
_entity.pdbx_description
1 polymer ?
#
loop_
_entity_poly.entity_id
_entity_poly.type
_entity_poly.pdbx_seq_one_letter_code
_entity_poly.pdbx_strand_id
1 'polypeptide(L)' 'IKDACKDLVLSDEQLRLVMKRLTHEIKRGLSKETHAESIVKCFTTYVQDLPNGT' A
#
# COMPACT_ATOMS: atom_id res chain seq x y z
N ILE A 1 18.91 16.50 -17.62
CA ILE A 1 18.33 15.17 -17.27
C ILE A 1 18.62 14.82 -15.81
N LYS A 2 19.89 14.73 -15.38
CA LYS A 2 20.24 14.41 -13.97
C LYS A 2 19.59 15.34 -12.93
N ASP A 3 19.62 16.65 -13.16
CA ASP A 3 19.01 17.61 -12.22
C ASP A 3 17.48 17.50 -12.17
N ALA A 4 16.83 17.20 -13.31
CA ALA A 4 15.38 17.04 -13.39
C ALA A 4 14.89 15.76 -12.69
N CYS A 5 15.74 14.73 -12.58
CA CYS A 5 15.41 13.47 -11.91
C CYS A 5 15.79 13.46 -10.42
N LYS A 6 16.42 14.53 -9.91
CA LYS A 6 16.92 14.58 -8.53
C LYS A 6 15.81 14.38 -7.50
N ASP A 7 14.63 14.96 -7.75
CA ASP A 7 13.47 14.85 -6.86
C ASP A 7 12.80 13.47 -6.88
N LEU A 8 13.15 12.61 -7.84
CA LEU A 8 12.67 11.23 -7.92
C LEU A 8 13.54 10.26 -7.12
N VAL A 9 14.72 10.70 -6.66
CA VAL A 9 15.62 9.88 -5.84
C VAL A 9 15.16 9.98 -4.39
N LEU A 10 14.54 8.92 -3.90
CA LEU A 10 14.10 8.84 -2.52
C LEU A 10 15.21 8.33 -1.61
N SER A 11 15.36 8.96 -0.46
CA SER A 11 16.17 8.45 0.62
C SER A 11 15.49 7.25 1.30
N ASP A 12 16.30 6.48 2.00
CA ASP A 12 15.88 5.37 2.84
C ASP A 12 14.79 5.76 3.87
N GLU A 13 14.90 6.97 4.44
CA GLU A 13 13.91 7.51 5.37
C GLU A 13 12.57 7.81 4.66
N GLN A 14 12.63 8.42 3.47
CA GLN A 14 11.43 8.69 2.67
C GLN A 14 10.72 7.39 2.29
N LEU A 15 11.47 6.35 1.90
CA LEU A 15 10.91 5.03 1.62
C LEU A 15 10.21 4.42 2.84
N ARG A 16 10.84 4.47 4.02
CA ARG A 16 10.22 3.98 5.27
C ARG A 16 8.95 4.74 5.63
N LEU A 17 8.92 6.06 5.38
CA LEU A 17 7.72 6.87 5.58
C LEU A 17 6.58 6.48 4.63
N VAL A 18 6.88 6.23 3.35
CA VAL A 18 5.91 5.76 2.37
C VAL A 18 5.35 4.39 2.79
N MET A 19 6.21 3.44 3.18
CA MET A 19 5.79 2.12 3.67
C MET A 19 4.87 2.24 4.89
N LYS A 20 5.20 3.10 5.86
CA LYS A 20 4.38 3.34 7.06
C LYS A 20 3.01 3.89 6.68
N ARG A 21 2.94 4.87 5.78
CA ARG A 21 1.69 5.48 5.31
C ARG A 21 0.82 4.46 4.56
N LEU A 22 1.41 3.70 3.64
CA LEU A 22 0.69 2.65 2.92
C LEU A 22 0.13 1.59 3.87
N THR A 23 0.93 1.15 4.84
CA THR A 23 0.49 0.18 5.85
C THR A 23 -0.67 0.71 6.69
N HIS A 24 -0.65 2.01 7.04
CA HIS A 24 -1.75 2.64 7.75
C HIS A 24 -3.04 2.66 6.93
N GLU A 25 -2.96 3.03 5.65
CA GLU A 25 -4.14 3.05 4.77
C GLU A 25 -4.68 1.65 4.48
N ILE A 26 -3.82 0.62 4.37
CA ILE A 26 -4.26 -0.77 4.27
C ILE A 26 -5.06 -1.19 5.51
N LYS A 27 -4.59 -0.84 6.72
CA LYS A 27 -5.32 -1.13 7.96
C LYS A 27 -6.68 -0.44 7.99
N ARG A 28 -6.78 0.79 7.48
CA ARG A 28 -8.05 1.51 7.32
C ARG A 28 -8.96 0.85 6.28
N GLY A 29 -8.38 0.42 5.17
CA GLY A 29 -9.08 -0.32 4.12
C GLY A 29 -9.71 -1.63 4.58
N LEU A 30 -9.03 -2.34 5.48
CA LEU A 30 -9.50 -3.61 6.03
C LEU A 30 -10.44 -3.45 7.25
N SER A 31 -10.43 -2.30 7.93
CA SER A 31 -11.29 -2.03 9.09
C SER A 31 -12.71 -1.70 8.65
N LYS A 32 -13.70 -2.36 9.25
CA LYS A 32 -15.12 -2.13 8.95
C LYS A 32 -15.55 -0.69 9.21
N GLU A 33 -14.99 -0.07 10.24
CA GLU A 33 -15.31 1.28 10.70
C GLU A 33 -14.80 2.35 9.74
N THR A 34 -13.64 2.10 9.11
CA THR A 34 -12.94 3.12 8.30
C THR A 34 -12.93 2.81 6.80
N HIS A 35 -13.38 1.62 6.39
CA HIS A 35 -13.38 1.17 4.99
C HIS A 35 -14.12 2.13 4.05
N ALA A 36 -15.29 2.64 4.46
CA ALA A 36 -16.10 3.55 3.64
C ALA A 36 -15.33 4.82 3.23
N GLU A 37 -14.52 5.35 4.14
CA GLU A 37 -13.73 6.58 3.94
C GLU A 37 -12.27 6.32 3.53
N SER A 38 -11.81 5.07 3.58
CA SER A 38 -10.42 4.71 3.23
C SER A 38 -10.11 4.99 1.76
N ILE A 39 -8.86 5.39 1.46
CA ILE A 39 -8.40 5.59 0.08
C ILE A 39 -7.96 4.24 -0.52
N VAL A 40 -7.28 3.42 0.26
CA VAL A 40 -6.91 2.05 -0.13
C VAL A 40 -8.03 1.12 0.28
N LYS A 41 -8.88 0.71 -0.68
CA LYS A 41 -10.13 -0.01 -0.37
C LYS A 41 -9.97 -1.46 0.06
N CYS A 42 -8.91 -2.16 -0.34
CA CYS A 42 -8.70 -3.57 0.01
C CYS A 42 -9.94 -4.46 -0.27
N PHE A 43 -10.54 -4.38 -1.46
CA PHE A 43 -11.69 -5.20 -1.81
C PHE A 43 -11.37 -6.70 -1.80
N THR A 44 -12.33 -7.49 -1.34
CA THR A 44 -12.23 -8.95 -1.28
C THR A 44 -12.26 -9.55 -2.68
N THR A 45 -11.28 -10.40 -3.00
CA THR A 45 -11.21 -11.13 -4.28
C THR A 45 -11.85 -12.53 -4.22
N TYR A 46 -12.22 -12.98 -3.02
CA TYR A 46 -12.79 -14.30 -2.70
C TYR A 46 -11.89 -15.51 -3.02
N VAL A 47 -10.65 -15.29 -3.49
CA VAL A 47 -9.61 -16.32 -3.58
C VAL A 47 -9.07 -16.58 -2.18
N GLN A 48 -9.26 -17.80 -1.68
CA GLN A 48 -8.87 -18.19 -0.32
C GLN A 48 -7.49 -18.83 -0.27
N ASP A 49 -7.16 -19.64 -1.27
CA ASP A 49 -5.91 -20.39 -1.34
C ASP A 49 -5.22 -20.23 -2.70
N LEU A 50 -3.90 -20.38 -2.69
CA LEU A 50 -3.09 -20.46 -3.90
C LEU A 50 -3.21 -21.87 -4.50
N PRO A 51 -3.08 -22.03 -5.83
CA PRO A 51 -3.04 -23.34 -6.46
C PRO A 51 -1.89 -24.17 -5.85
N ASN A 52 -2.21 -25.39 -5.41
CA ASN A 52 -1.28 -26.29 -4.72
C ASN A 52 -0.60 -27.30 -5.66
N GLY A 53 -0.94 -27.30 -6.96
CA GLY A 53 -0.28 -28.10 -7.98
C GLY A 53 -0.45 -29.62 -7.88
N THR A 54 -1.39 -30.10 -7.05
CA THR A 54 -1.81 -31.52 -7.01
C THR A 54 -3.12 -31.71 -7.77
#